data_AF-A0A4D4M259-F1
#
_entry.id   AF-A0A4D4M259-F1
#
_cell.length_a   1.000
_cell.length_b   1.000
_cell.length_c   1.000
_cell.angle_alpha   90.00
_cell.angle_beta   90.00
_cell.angle_gamma   90.00
#
_symmetry.space_group_name_H-M   'P 1'
#
loop_
_entity.id
_entity.type
_entity.pdbx_description
1 polymer ?
#
loop_
_entity_poly.entity_id
_entity_poly.type
_entity_poly.pdbx_seq_one_letter_code
_entity_poly.pdbx_strand_id
1 'polypeptide(L)'
;MQSGGTLTEGRSRPPLVDVGSFTGGVLTGVRGRAVLARLGDGVEPTALAQAAQDAGAKALFVTDDSAGRLTAWWGTDDNADRPLQIATVNAADAARLRAAGGRIDMTGTPNTPYVYDLSEGHRGRIPDRDLTYRPGRRELATVRARFHAVRPVGGGEFRYSLTDAFPVGIGFRERIDYPAERTDHVSTGPGQLWHESVTVGDGTLEERGGLNRYQGGAHTALDWFKPVWHPWLGTGLGWGQERSGAMMRFNTPGWGTPGPTTPASATCGATTAA
;
A
#
# COMPACT_ATOMS: atom_id res chain seq x y z
N MET A 1 6.94 3.11 -3.11
CA MET A 1 7.39 4.30 -2.36
C MET A 1 7.49 3.89 -0.89
N GLN A 2 8.34 4.51 -0.09
CA GLN A 2 8.52 4.15 1.33
C GLN A 2 7.94 5.22 2.25
N SER A 3 7.41 4.80 3.41
CA SER A 3 6.83 5.69 4.42
C SER A 3 7.79 6.81 4.83
N GLY A 4 7.28 8.03 4.94
CA GLY A 4 8.09 9.21 5.26
C GLY A 4 8.68 9.93 4.04
N GLY A 5 8.42 9.43 2.82
CA GLY A 5 8.70 10.14 1.57
C GLY A 5 7.42 10.61 0.88
N THR A 6 7.50 11.64 0.04
CA THR A 6 6.34 12.16 -0.72
C THR A 6 6.17 11.43 -2.06
N LEU A 7 4.93 11.21 -2.50
CA LEU A 7 4.61 10.78 -3.87
C LEU A 7 4.70 11.95 -4.84
N THR A 8 5.39 11.73 -5.95
CA THR A 8 5.38 12.68 -7.08
C THR A 8 4.31 12.31 -8.11
N GLU A 9 3.84 13.30 -8.86
CA GLU A 9 2.99 13.12 -10.03
C GLU A 9 3.73 13.48 -11.32
N GLY A 10 3.39 12.79 -12.40
CA GLY A 10 3.84 13.12 -13.75
C GLY A 10 5.14 12.42 -14.14
N ARG A 11 5.74 12.88 -15.24
CA ARG A 11 6.94 12.28 -15.83
C ARG A 11 8.15 13.16 -15.59
N SER A 12 9.27 12.54 -15.23
CA SER A 12 10.56 13.22 -15.17
C SER A 12 11.67 12.29 -15.63
N ARG A 13 12.81 12.87 -16.02
CA ARG A 13 13.95 12.10 -16.52
C ARG A 13 15.27 12.58 -15.92
N PRO A 14 15.48 12.56 -14.60
CA PRO A 14 16.69 13.10 -13.99
C PRO A 14 17.93 12.24 -14.33
N PRO A 15 19.14 12.83 -14.30
CA PRO A 15 20.37 12.04 -14.26
C PRO A 15 20.37 11.14 -13.02
N LEU A 16 20.86 9.91 -13.17
CA LEU A 16 21.10 8.99 -12.06
C LEU A 16 22.55 9.15 -11.59
N VAL A 17 22.75 9.22 -10.28
CA VAL A 17 24.06 9.16 -9.65
C VAL A 17 24.03 8.08 -8.57
N ASP A 18 24.96 7.14 -8.66
CA ASP A 18 25.20 6.17 -7.60
C ASP A 18 26.26 6.74 -6.65
N VAL A 19 25.90 6.91 -5.38
CA VAL A 19 26.79 7.42 -4.35
C VAL A 19 27.47 6.31 -3.55
N GLY A 20 27.27 5.05 -3.94
CA GLY A 20 27.82 3.91 -3.24
C GLY A 20 27.19 3.71 -1.87
N SER A 21 27.99 3.31 -0.89
CA SER A 21 27.53 3.09 0.48
C SER A 21 27.47 4.39 1.25
N PHE A 22 26.32 4.69 1.84
CA PHE A 22 26.19 5.79 2.77
C PHE A 22 26.45 5.29 4.19
N THR A 23 27.52 5.79 4.80
CA THR A 23 27.93 5.49 6.18
C THR A 23 27.80 6.71 7.10
N GLY A 24 27.02 7.72 6.69
CA GLY A 24 26.87 9.01 7.37
C GLY A 24 27.54 10.18 6.62
N GLY A 25 27.20 11.41 7.02
CA GLY A 25 27.75 12.65 6.47
C GLY A 25 26.90 13.29 5.38
N VAL A 26 27.52 14.14 4.56
CA VAL A 26 26.86 14.93 3.51
C VAL A 26 26.98 14.26 2.13
N LEU A 27 25.93 14.34 1.33
CA LEU A 27 25.99 13.97 -0.09
C LEU A 27 26.40 15.17 -0.94
N THR A 28 27.27 14.95 -1.92
CA THR A 28 27.74 15.99 -2.86
C THR A 28 27.48 15.57 -4.30
N GLY A 29 27.31 16.55 -5.20
CA GLY A 29 27.09 16.27 -6.63
C GLY A 29 25.72 15.69 -6.99
N VAL A 30 24.76 15.63 -6.06
CA VAL A 30 23.44 15.01 -6.25
C VAL A 30 22.31 16.00 -6.56
N ARG A 31 22.57 17.31 -6.54
CA ARG A 31 21.55 18.35 -6.76
C ARG A 31 20.81 18.16 -8.08
N GLY A 32 19.48 18.04 -8.02
CA GLY A 32 18.61 17.83 -9.18
C GLY A 32 18.70 16.44 -9.82
N ARG A 33 19.39 15.49 -9.18
CA ARG A 33 19.61 14.12 -9.68
C ARG A 33 18.80 13.10 -8.90
N ALA A 34 18.54 11.96 -9.51
CA ALA A 34 18.12 10.76 -8.80
C ALA A 34 19.35 10.10 -8.19
N VAL A 35 19.29 9.78 -6.91
CA VAL A 35 20.37 9.16 -6.15
C VAL A 35 20.09 7.68 -5.99
N LEU A 36 21.05 6.83 -6.30
CA LEU A 36 21.09 5.44 -5.83
C LEU A 36 22.11 5.35 -4.70
N ALA A 37 21.70 4.82 -3.54
CA ALA A 37 22.57 4.62 -2.39
C ALA A 37 22.39 3.21 -1.84
N ARG A 38 23.47 2.62 -1.32
CA ARG A 38 23.40 1.48 -0.41
C ARG A 38 23.35 2.01 1.01
N LEU A 39 22.34 1.63 1.80
CA LEU A 39 22.28 1.96 3.22
C LEU A 39 23.38 1.17 3.94
N GLY A 40 24.29 1.87 4.63
CA GLY A 40 25.35 1.22 5.40
C GLY A 40 24.83 0.61 6.70
N ASP A 41 25.57 -0.37 7.21
CA ASP A 41 25.22 -1.06 8.47
C ASP A 41 25.18 -0.08 9.65
N GLY A 42 24.11 -0.18 10.45
CA GLY A 42 23.91 0.67 11.63
C GLY A 42 23.60 2.14 11.32
N VAL A 43 23.36 2.50 10.05
CA VAL A 43 22.98 3.85 9.67
C VAL A 43 21.46 4.01 9.69
N GLU A 44 21.00 5.03 10.39
CA GLU A 44 19.58 5.39 10.42
C GLU A 44 19.08 5.80 9.01
N PRO A 45 17.99 5.19 8.51
CA PRO A 45 17.38 5.56 7.22
C PRO A 45 17.06 7.06 7.11
N THR A 46 16.60 7.68 8.20
CA THR A 46 16.28 9.11 8.27
C THR A 46 17.52 9.99 8.05
N ALA A 47 18.72 9.55 8.43
CA ALA A 47 19.96 10.28 8.21
C ALA A 47 20.33 10.33 6.73
N LEU A 48 20.17 9.23 5.99
CA LEU A 48 20.36 9.20 4.54
C LEU A 48 19.30 10.06 3.83
N ALA A 49 18.03 9.96 4.26
CA ALA A 49 16.96 10.79 3.70
C ALA A 49 17.25 12.28 3.85
N GLN A 50 17.69 12.70 5.05
CA GLN A 50 18.08 14.07 5.35
C GLN A 50 19.24 14.52 4.47
N ALA A 51 20.33 13.74 4.39
CA ALA A 51 21.49 14.08 3.58
C ALA A 51 21.15 14.23 2.08
N ALA A 52 20.27 13.37 1.55
CA ALA A 52 19.79 13.48 0.18
C ALA A 52 18.92 14.72 -0.05
N GLN A 53 18.01 15.01 0.89
CA GLN A 53 17.15 16.18 0.84
C GLN A 53 17.97 17.48 0.87
N ASP A 54 18.90 17.61 1.82
CA ASP A 54 19.74 18.82 1.99
C ASP A 54 20.66 19.06 0.80
N ALA A 55 21.15 17.98 0.18
CA ALA A 55 21.97 18.06 -1.03
C ALA A 55 21.13 18.37 -2.29
N GLY A 56 19.80 18.44 -2.17
CA GLY A 56 18.88 18.79 -3.24
C GLY A 56 18.63 17.66 -4.23
N ALA A 57 18.70 16.40 -3.80
CA ALA A 57 18.33 15.26 -4.63
C ALA A 57 16.89 15.39 -5.13
N LYS A 58 16.63 14.94 -6.36
CA LYS A 58 15.28 14.92 -6.95
C LYS A 58 14.50 13.68 -6.51
N ALA A 59 15.20 12.57 -6.30
CA ALA A 59 14.67 11.30 -5.83
C ALA A 59 15.79 10.48 -5.17
N LEU A 60 15.42 9.60 -4.24
CA LEU A 60 16.34 8.70 -3.56
C LEU A 60 15.87 7.25 -3.72
N PHE A 61 16.70 6.45 -4.36
CA PHE A 61 16.60 5.00 -4.45
C PHE A 61 17.59 4.38 -3.47
N VAL A 62 17.10 3.51 -2.59
CA VAL A 62 17.94 2.87 -1.58
C VAL A 62 17.93 1.37 -1.73
N THR A 63 19.09 0.75 -1.57
CA THR A 63 19.25 -0.69 -1.52
C THR A 63 20.04 -1.08 -0.27
N ASP A 64 19.98 -2.34 0.10
CA ASP A 64 20.77 -2.97 1.15
C ASP A 64 21.16 -4.38 0.69
N ASP A 65 21.93 -5.08 1.52
CA ASP A 65 22.40 -6.43 1.19
C ASP A 65 21.41 -7.53 1.65
N SER A 66 20.27 -7.13 2.22
CA SER A 66 19.23 -8.05 2.70
C SER A 66 18.40 -8.62 1.55
N ALA A 67 17.90 -9.84 1.74
CA ALA A 67 16.93 -10.42 0.80
C ALA A 67 15.61 -9.65 0.86
N GLY A 68 15.12 -9.23 -0.31
CA GLY A 68 13.86 -8.49 -0.45
C GLY A 68 14.07 -6.99 -0.65
N ARG A 69 13.06 -6.20 -0.29
CA ARG A 69 13.14 -4.73 -0.30
C ARG A 69 13.15 -4.26 1.16
N LEU A 70 14.07 -3.35 1.47
CA LEU A 70 14.09 -2.65 2.75
C LEU A 70 12.77 -1.92 3.00
N THR A 71 12.19 -2.09 4.18
CA THR A 71 11.03 -1.32 4.66
C THR A 71 11.44 -0.57 5.92
N ALA A 72 11.31 0.76 5.90
CA ALA A 72 11.73 1.62 7.01
C ALA A 72 10.97 2.95 6.98
N TRP A 73 11.02 3.69 8.09
CA TRP A 73 10.59 5.08 8.15
C TRP A 73 11.70 6.00 7.61
N TRP A 74 11.34 6.88 6.67
CA TRP A 74 12.27 7.82 6.03
C TRP A 74 11.93 9.29 6.29
N GLY A 75 10.92 9.55 7.11
CA GLY A 75 10.40 10.90 7.34
C GLY A 75 11.27 11.74 8.25
N THR A 76 10.67 12.78 8.79
CA THR A 76 11.27 13.65 9.81
C THR A 76 11.04 13.11 11.22
N ASP A 77 11.78 13.65 12.19
CA ASP A 77 11.71 13.22 13.59
C ASP A 77 10.36 13.58 14.26
N ASP A 78 9.63 14.56 13.72
CA ASP A 78 8.27 14.93 14.12
C ASP A 78 7.17 14.13 13.40
N ASN A 79 7.52 12.99 12.79
CA ASN A 79 6.63 12.09 12.05
C ASN A 79 5.96 12.72 10.82
N ALA A 80 6.59 13.70 10.18
CA ALA A 80 6.13 14.25 8.90
C ALA A 80 6.83 13.57 7.70
N ASP A 81 6.15 13.57 6.57
CA ASP A 81 6.74 13.17 5.30
C ASP A 81 7.77 14.21 4.83
N ARG A 82 8.87 13.73 4.24
CA ARG A 82 9.84 14.58 3.57
C ARG A 82 9.37 14.94 2.17
N PRO A 83 9.63 16.18 1.68
CA PRO A 83 9.37 16.57 0.29
C PRO A 83 10.38 15.97 -0.69
N LEU A 84 10.63 14.66 -0.57
CA LEU A 84 11.56 13.87 -1.37
C LEU A 84 10.89 12.54 -1.73
N GLN A 85 10.95 12.16 -3.00
CA GLN A 85 10.52 10.84 -3.45
C GLN A 85 11.56 9.81 -3.00
N ILE A 86 11.13 8.87 -2.15
CA ILE A 86 11.99 7.80 -1.63
C ILE A 86 11.42 6.44 -2.01
N ALA A 87 12.27 5.56 -2.53
CA ALA A 87 11.91 4.19 -2.87
C ALA A 87 13.06 3.24 -2.54
N THR A 88 12.76 2.08 -1.96
CA THR A 88 13.74 1.01 -1.79
C THR A 88 13.64 0.01 -2.92
N VAL A 89 14.78 -0.51 -3.35
CA VAL A 89 14.93 -1.50 -4.40
C VAL A 89 15.80 -2.64 -3.87
N ASN A 90 15.51 -3.86 -4.32
CA ASN A 90 16.35 -5.01 -3.98
C ASN A 90 17.71 -4.91 -4.72
N ALA A 91 18.67 -5.74 -4.32
CA ALA A 91 20.02 -5.74 -4.91
C ALA A 91 20.02 -5.93 -6.44
N ALA A 92 19.11 -6.76 -6.98
CA ALA A 92 19.02 -7.02 -8.42
C ALA A 92 18.53 -5.78 -9.20
N ASP A 93 17.50 -5.10 -8.71
CA ASP A 93 16.96 -3.88 -9.31
C ASP A 93 17.95 -2.70 -9.14
N ALA A 94 18.69 -2.64 -8.03
CA ALA A 94 19.78 -1.68 -7.86
C ALA A 94 20.90 -1.91 -8.88
N ALA A 95 21.29 -3.17 -9.14
CA ALA A 95 22.27 -3.51 -10.18
C ALA A 95 21.78 -3.13 -11.58
N ARG A 96 20.48 -3.31 -11.87
CA ARG A 96 19.86 -2.85 -13.13
C ARG A 96 19.91 -1.32 -13.27
N LEU A 97 19.62 -0.57 -12.22
CA LEU A 97 19.74 0.89 -12.21
C LEU A 97 21.19 1.34 -12.47
N ARG A 98 22.17 0.71 -11.82
CA ARG A 98 23.61 0.96 -12.05
C ARG A 98 24.00 0.71 -13.50
N ALA A 99 23.58 -0.43 -14.04
CA ALA A 99 23.90 -0.82 -15.41
C ALA A 99 23.22 0.07 -16.46
N ALA A 100 22.00 0.56 -16.18
CA ALA A 100 21.31 1.51 -17.06
C ALA A 100 22.07 2.83 -17.13
N GLY A 101 22.56 3.33 -15.99
CA GLY A 101 23.33 4.58 -15.89
C GLY A 101 22.61 5.80 -16.49
N GLY A 102 23.34 6.89 -16.66
CA GLY A 102 22.85 8.05 -17.42
C GLY A 102 21.63 8.73 -16.81
N ARG A 103 20.48 8.65 -17.47
CA ARG A 103 19.21 9.27 -17.03
C ARG A 103 18.16 8.19 -16.88
N ILE A 104 17.37 8.26 -15.80
CA ILE A 104 16.27 7.33 -15.55
C ILE A 104 14.94 7.97 -15.91
N ASP A 105 14.04 7.18 -16.48
CA ASP A 105 12.66 7.59 -16.72
C ASP A 105 11.82 7.29 -15.47
N MET A 106 11.22 8.34 -14.91
CA MET A 106 10.35 8.26 -13.74
C MET A 106 8.94 8.67 -14.11
N THR A 107 7.97 7.83 -13.73
CA THR A 107 6.54 8.16 -13.81
C THR A 107 5.94 8.02 -12.42
N GLY A 108 5.43 9.13 -11.89
CA GLY A 108 4.70 9.18 -10.65
C GLY A 108 3.20 9.22 -10.90
N THR A 109 2.44 8.40 -10.18
CA THR A 109 0.98 8.36 -10.26
C THR A 109 0.44 8.14 -8.85
N PRO A 110 0.27 9.23 -8.07
CA PRO A 110 -0.08 9.12 -6.65
C PRO A 110 -1.35 8.31 -6.42
N ASN A 111 -2.38 8.56 -7.23
CA ASN A 111 -3.60 7.78 -7.28
C ASN A 111 -3.57 6.92 -8.55
N THR A 112 -3.02 5.71 -8.45
CA THR A 112 -2.89 4.81 -9.61
C THR A 112 -4.28 4.44 -10.17
N PRO A 113 -4.49 4.48 -11.50
CA PRO A 113 -5.76 4.10 -12.11
C PRO A 113 -5.98 2.58 -12.15
N TYR A 114 -4.96 1.80 -11.77
CA TYR A 114 -5.07 0.35 -11.64
C TYR A 114 -4.17 -0.22 -10.55
N VAL A 115 -4.55 -1.37 -10.01
CA VAL A 115 -3.72 -2.22 -9.15
C VAL A 115 -3.79 -3.68 -9.58
N TYR A 116 -2.78 -4.44 -9.18
CA TYR A 116 -2.75 -5.90 -9.32
C TYR A 116 -2.59 -6.50 -7.94
N ASP A 117 -3.69 -6.98 -7.36
CA ASP A 117 -3.69 -7.67 -6.09
C ASP A 117 -3.59 -9.17 -6.36
N LEU A 118 -2.35 -9.66 -6.31
CA LEU A 118 -2.01 -11.02 -6.69
C LEU A 118 -1.56 -11.80 -5.46
N SER A 119 -2.12 -12.99 -5.28
CA SER A 119 -1.57 -13.95 -4.33
C SER A 119 -1.72 -15.38 -4.84
N GLU A 120 -0.64 -16.14 -4.72
CA GLU A 120 -0.56 -17.57 -5.03
C GLU A 120 -0.17 -18.30 -3.73
N GLY A 121 -1.08 -19.14 -3.23
CA GLY A 121 -0.85 -19.89 -1.99
C GLY A 121 -0.20 -21.25 -2.27
N HIS A 122 0.85 -21.59 -1.52
CA HIS A 122 1.49 -22.91 -1.56
C HIS A 122 1.39 -23.61 -0.21
N ARG A 123 0.61 -24.69 -0.15
CA ARG A 123 0.35 -25.41 1.10
C ARG A 123 1.51 -26.34 1.48
N GLY A 124 1.92 -26.29 2.74
CA GLY A 124 2.82 -27.27 3.38
C GLY A 124 4.31 -27.08 3.12
N ARG A 125 4.72 -26.50 1.98
CA ARG A 125 6.13 -26.13 1.72
C ARG A 125 6.25 -25.05 0.66
N ILE A 126 7.38 -24.34 0.68
CA ILE A 126 7.82 -23.51 -0.46
C ILE A 126 8.19 -24.47 -1.61
N PRO A 127 7.61 -24.32 -2.80
CA PRO A 127 7.96 -25.18 -3.94
C PRO A 127 9.45 -25.08 -4.29
N ASP A 128 10.08 -26.23 -4.58
CA ASP A 128 11.45 -26.31 -5.11
C ASP A 128 11.43 -26.13 -6.64
N ARG A 129 10.93 -24.98 -7.08
CA ARG A 129 10.83 -24.54 -8.47
C ARG A 129 10.71 -23.03 -8.53
N ASP A 130 10.72 -22.48 -9.73
CA ASP A 130 10.41 -21.06 -9.96
C ASP A 130 9.01 -20.72 -9.43
N LEU A 131 8.95 -19.63 -8.65
CA LEU A 131 7.75 -19.05 -8.02
C LEU A 131 7.22 -17.84 -8.81
N THR A 132 7.71 -17.62 -10.03
CA THR A 132 7.21 -16.56 -10.91
C THR A 132 5.73 -16.80 -11.23
N TYR A 133 4.85 -16.00 -10.62
CA TYR A 133 3.42 -16.05 -10.84
C TYR A 133 3.01 -15.17 -12.04
N ARG A 134 2.39 -15.77 -13.05
CA ARG A 134 1.95 -15.10 -14.30
C ARG A 134 0.49 -15.45 -14.62
N PRO A 135 -0.48 -14.92 -13.86
CA PRO A 135 -1.89 -15.27 -14.04
C PRO A 135 -2.40 -14.82 -15.41
N GLY A 136 -3.13 -15.71 -16.07
CA GLY A 136 -3.86 -15.41 -17.29
C GLY A 136 -5.20 -14.72 -17.02
N ARG A 137 -5.89 -14.32 -18.09
CA ARG A 137 -7.19 -13.62 -18.01
C ARG A 137 -8.27 -14.40 -17.24
N ARG A 138 -8.23 -15.73 -17.26
CA ARG A 138 -9.18 -16.59 -16.54
C ARG A 138 -8.80 -16.84 -15.09
N GLU A 139 -7.67 -16.31 -14.63
CA GLU A 139 -7.17 -16.43 -13.26
C GLU A 139 -7.25 -15.08 -12.52
N LEU A 140 -7.66 -14.02 -13.23
CA LEU A 140 -7.90 -12.69 -12.70
C LEU A 140 -9.37 -12.32 -12.84
N ALA A 141 -9.92 -11.64 -11.85
CA ALA A 141 -11.14 -10.85 -12.01
C ALA A 141 -10.77 -9.37 -12.14
N THR A 142 -11.62 -8.61 -12.83
CA THR A 142 -11.49 -7.16 -12.96
C THR A 142 -12.56 -6.48 -12.12
N VAL A 143 -12.15 -5.72 -11.11
CA VAL A 143 -13.03 -4.96 -10.24
C VAL A 143 -12.88 -3.48 -10.57
N ARG A 144 -13.97 -2.83 -10.98
CA ARG A 144 -14.04 -1.38 -11.11
C ARG A 144 -14.43 -0.79 -9.76
N ALA A 145 -13.44 -0.35 -9.00
CA ALA A 145 -13.63 0.30 -7.72
C ALA A 145 -13.94 1.80 -7.93
N ARG A 146 -14.96 2.29 -7.23
CA ARG A 146 -15.38 3.70 -7.21
C ARG A 146 -15.41 4.20 -5.78
N PHE A 147 -14.59 5.20 -5.50
CA PHE A 147 -14.49 5.83 -4.20
C PHE A 147 -15.21 7.18 -4.26
N HIS A 148 -16.38 7.26 -3.64
CA HIS A 148 -17.24 8.43 -3.70
C HIS A 148 -16.87 9.43 -2.59
N ALA A 149 -16.90 10.73 -2.90
CA ALA A 149 -16.77 11.79 -1.90
C ALA A 149 -17.46 13.07 -2.39
N VAL A 150 -18.16 13.77 -1.50
CA VAL A 150 -18.86 15.04 -1.84
C VAL A 150 -17.88 16.19 -2.08
N ARG A 151 -16.71 16.14 -1.44
CA ARG A 151 -15.61 17.10 -1.61
C ARG A 151 -14.29 16.34 -1.64
N PRO A 152 -13.24 16.89 -2.29
CA PRO A 152 -11.92 16.30 -2.26
C PRO A 152 -11.44 16.05 -0.84
N VAL A 153 -11.01 14.83 -0.56
CA VAL A 153 -10.56 14.42 0.77
C VAL A 153 -9.55 13.28 0.63
N GLY A 154 -8.50 13.31 1.44
CA GLY A 154 -7.57 12.19 1.54
C GLY A 154 -8.22 11.02 2.26
N GLY A 155 -7.71 9.83 2.02
CA GLY A 155 -8.11 8.63 2.71
C GLY A 155 -7.05 7.55 2.57
N GLY A 156 -7.45 6.34 2.91
CA GLY A 156 -6.60 5.19 2.68
C GLY A 156 -7.42 3.94 2.49
N GLU A 157 -6.86 3.01 1.74
CA GLU A 157 -7.49 1.73 1.43
C GLU A 157 -6.45 0.61 1.54
N PHE A 158 -6.93 -0.59 1.81
CA PHE A 158 -6.13 -1.78 1.62
C PHE A 158 -7.00 -3.00 1.37
N ARG A 159 -6.46 -3.93 0.59
CA ARG A 159 -7.05 -5.24 0.33
C ARG A 159 -6.07 -6.34 0.73
N TYR A 160 -6.60 -7.39 1.35
CA TYR A 160 -5.83 -8.60 1.66
C TYR A 160 -6.58 -9.85 1.23
N SER A 161 -5.83 -10.88 0.86
CA SER A 161 -6.38 -12.19 0.53
C SER A 161 -6.35 -13.12 1.73
N LEU A 162 -7.27 -14.08 1.71
CA LEU A 162 -7.33 -15.24 2.57
C LEU A 162 -7.37 -16.46 1.66
N THR A 163 -6.53 -17.45 1.94
CA THR A 163 -6.45 -18.68 1.15
C THR A 163 -6.38 -19.91 2.05
N ASP A 164 -6.66 -21.09 1.52
CA ASP A 164 -6.50 -22.35 2.25
C ASP A 164 -5.03 -22.61 2.66
N ALA A 165 -4.07 -22.04 1.92
CA ALA A 165 -2.65 -22.15 2.23
C ALA A 165 -2.21 -21.15 3.31
N PHE A 166 -2.89 -20.01 3.40
CA PHE A 166 -2.59 -18.94 4.35
C PHE A 166 -3.89 -18.24 4.78
N PRO A 167 -4.50 -18.67 5.90
CA PRO A 167 -5.81 -18.17 6.35
C PRO A 167 -5.70 -16.89 7.20
N VAL A 168 -4.58 -16.16 7.10
CA VAL A 168 -4.33 -14.91 7.83
C VAL A 168 -4.28 -13.76 6.83
N GLY A 169 -5.06 -12.71 7.10
CA GLY A 169 -5.07 -11.50 6.29
C GLY A 169 -3.92 -10.57 6.67
N ILE A 170 -3.13 -10.14 5.68
CA ILE A 170 -2.09 -9.12 5.85
C ILE A 170 -2.34 -8.04 4.80
N GLY A 171 -2.56 -6.81 5.26
CA GLY A 171 -2.72 -5.63 4.40
C GLY A 171 -2.24 -4.39 5.12
N PHE A 172 -1.74 -3.43 4.35
CA PHE A 172 -1.25 -2.16 4.84
C PHE A 172 -2.03 -1.05 4.15
N ARG A 173 -2.52 -0.09 4.93
CA ARG A 173 -3.30 1.04 4.41
C ARG A 173 -2.40 1.89 3.50
N GLU A 174 -2.74 1.90 2.22
CA GLU A 174 -2.14 2.76 1.21
C GLU A 174 -2.96 4.04 1.10
N ARG A 175 -2.28 5.16 0.82
CA ARG A 175 -2.93 6.46 0.65
C ARG A 175 -3.65 6.52 -0.69
N ILE A 176 -4.83 7.14 -0.69
CA ILE A 176 -5.59 7.48 -1.89
C ILE A 176 -6.36 8.78 -1.65
N ASP A 177 -6.50 9.63 -2.66
CA ASP A 177 -7.36 10.81 -2.59
C ASP A 177 -8.69 10.55 -3.29
N TYR A 178 -9.80 10.98 -2.68
CA TYR A 178 -11.16 10.80 -3.19
C TYR A 178 -11.76 12.13 -3.67
N PRO A 179 -12.71 12.12 -4.63
CA PRO A 179 -13.25 10.93 -5.31
C PRO A 179 -12.27 10.32 -6.32
N ALA A 180 -12.34 9.00 -6.50
CA ALA A 180 -11.47 8.27 -7.43
C ALA A 180 -12.19 7.08 -8.08
N GLU A 181 -11.73 6.68 -9.26
CA GLU A 181 -12.06 5.40 -9.87
C GLU A 181 -10.77 4.62 -10.15
N ARG A 182 -10.78 3.31 -9.89
CA ARG A 182 -9.64 2.43 -10.10
C ARG A 182 -10.05 1.09 -10.66
N THR A 183 -9.22 0.52 -11.53
CA THR A 183 -9.37 -0.84 -12.05
C THR A 183 -8.47 -1.79 -11.30
N ASP A 184 -9.05 -2.66 -10.50
CA ASP A 184 -8.32 -3.60 -9.67
C ASP A 184 -8.34 -4.98 -10.34
N HIS A 185 -7.17 -5.53 -10.60
CA HIS A 185 -7.01 -6.90 -11.09
C HIS A 185 -6.68 -7.81 -9.91
N VAL A 186 -7.62 -8.66 -9.54
CA VAL A 186 -7.51 -9.52 -8.35
C VAL A 186 -7.34 -10.97 -8.77
N SER A 187 -6.40 -11.70 -8.15
CA SER A 187 -6.30 -13.15 -8.39
C SER A 187 -7.53 -13.91 -7.91
N THR A 188 -7.80 -15.06 -8.52
CA THR A 188 -9.01 -15.88 -8.27
C THR A 188 -8.69 -17.34 -7.95
N GLY A 189 -7.59 -17.58 -7.25
CA GLY A 189 -7.12 -18.92 -6.93
C GLY A 189 -8.18 -19.75 -6.16
N PRO A 190 -8.07 -21.09 -6.17
CA PRO A 190 -9.00 -21.96 -5.43
C PRO A 190 -9.09 -21.57 -3.95
N GLY A 191 -10.31 -21.52 -3.42
CA GLY A 191 -10.53 -21.16 -2.01
C GLY A 191 -10.31 -19.67 -1.69
N GLN A 192 -9.67 -18.89 -2.57
CA GLN A 192 -9.29 -17.50 -2.32
C GLN A 192 -10.48 -16.59 -2.06
N LEU A 193 -10.37 -15.82 -0.99
CA LEU A 193 -11.28 -14.77 -0.57
C LEU A 193 -10.51 -13.47 -0.43
N TRP A 194 -11.20 -12.35 -0.61
CA TRP A 194 -10.65 -11.01 -0.51
C TRP A 194 -11.45 -10.19 0.48
N HIS A 195 -10.75 -9.47 1.35
CA HIS A 195 -11.32 -8.48 2.24
C HIS A 195 -10.66 -7.14 1.97
N GLU A 196 -11.44 -6.08 2.08
CA GLU A 196 -10.99 -4.72 1.80
C GLU A 196 -11.54 -3.79 2.86
N SER A 197 -10.72 -2.84 3.30
CA SER A 197 -11.16 -1.74 4.15
C SER A 197 -10.73 -0.43 3.55
N VAL A 198 -11.63 0.54 3.62
CA VAL A 198 -11.48 1.86 3.04
C VAL A 198 -11.81 2.89 4.10
N THR A 199 -10.98 3.92 4.20
CA THR A 199 -11.09 5.00 5.18
C THR A 199 -11.09 6.35 4.49
N VAL A 200 -11.82 7.31 5.06
CA VAL A 200 -11.86 8.73 4.66
C VAL A 200 -11.24 9.58 5.77
N GLY A 201 -10.57 10.67 5.38
CA GLY A 201 -9.81 11.53 6.28
C GLY A 201 -8.69 10.77 6.97
N ASP A 202 -8.31 11.21 8.16
CA ASP A 202 -7.33 10.51 9.01
C ASP A 202 -7.95 9.29 9.71
N GLY A 203 -8.75 8.50 8.99
CA GLY A 203 -9.51 7.38 9.54
C GLY A 203 -10.76 7.81 10.32
N THR A 204 -11.30 8.99 10.05
CA THR A 204 -12.51 9.50 10.72
C THR A 204 -13.75 8.67 10.39
N LEU A 205 -13.75 8.03 9.22
CA LEU A 205 -14.77 7.08 8.81
C LEU A 205 -14.13 5.88 8.11
N GLU A 206 -14.66 4.68 8.36
CA GLU A 206 -14.23 3.44 7.73
C GLU A 206 -15.43 2.65 7.18
N GLU A 207 -15.32 2.19 5.93
CA GLU A 207 -16.18 1.17 5.34
C GLU A 207 -15.35 -0.11 5.15
N ARG A 208 -15.90 -1.25 5.56
CA ARG A 208 -15.24 -2.55 5.43
C ARG A 208 -16.07 -3.44 4.53
N GLY A 209 -15.43 -4.15 3.62
CA GLY A 209 -16.07 -5.17 2.79
C GLY A 209 -16.20 -6.49 3.55
N GLY A 210 -17.14 -7.33 3.15
CA GLY A 210 -17.19 -8.73 3.55
C GLY A 210 -16.04 -9.55 2.95
N LEU A 211 -16.16 -10.87 3.07
CA LEU A 211 -15.27 -11.80 2.38
C LEU A 211 -15.80 -12.05 0.96
N ASN A 212 -15.09 -11.52 -0.03
CA ASN A 212 -15.47 -11.60 -1.44
C ASN A 212 -14.76 -12.75 -2.14
N ARG A 213 -15.53 -13.59 -2.85
CA ARG A 213 -14.99 -14.55 -3.81
C ARG A 213 -15.21 -14.01 -5.22
N TYR A 214 -14.13 -13.82 -5.97
CA TYR A 214 -14.22 -13.42 -7.37
C TYR A 214 -14.05 -14.63 -8.30
N GLN A 215 -14.74 -14.58 -9.44
CA GLN A 215 -14.61 -15.59 -10.50
C GLN A 215 -13.64 -15.09 -11.56
N GLY A 216 -12.73 -15.96 -12.00
CA GLY A 216 -11.77 -15.61 -13.03
C GLY A 216 -12.44 -15.23 -14.36
N GLY A 217 -11.97 -14.16 -14.99
CA GLY A 217 -12.57 -13.53 -16.17
C GLY A 217 -13.79 -12.66 -15.89
N ALA A 218 -14.28 -12.60 -14.65
CA ALA A 218 -15.42 -11.76 -14.31
C ALA A 218 -15.06 -10.27 -14.28
N HIS A 219 -16.07 -9.44 -14.55
CA HIS A 219 -16.02 -8.00 -14.36
C HIS A 219 -17.07 -7.61 -13.32
N THR A 220 -16.67 -6.86 -12.30
CA THR A 220 -17.56 -6.45 -11.20
C THR A 220 -17.32 -5.00 -10.85
N ALA A 221 -18.35 -4.31 -10.37
CA ALA A 221 -18.22 -2.95 -9.83
C ALA A 221 -18.27 -2.99 -8.30
N LEU A 222 -17.47 -2.16 -7.66
CA LEU A 222 -17.45 -1.96 -6.22
C LEU A 222 -17.54 -0.46 -5.94
N ASP A 223 -18.48 -0.06 -5.08
CA ASP A 223 -18.70 1.34 -4.75
C ASP A 223 -18.52 1.55 -3.25
N TRP A 224 -17.64 2.48 -2.89
CA TRP A 224 -17.33 2.87 -1.52
C TRP A 224 -17.87 4.28 -1.24
N PHE A 225 -18.50 4.47 -0.08
CA PHE A 225 -19.04 5.74 0.41
C PHE A 225 -20.12 6.37 -0.49
N LYS A 226 -21.01 5.58 -1.10
CA LYS A 226 -22.16 6.17 -1.82
C LYS A 226 -22.94 7.11 -0.90
N PRO A 227 -23.55 8.18 -1.44
CA PRO A 227 -24.23 9.20 -0.63
C PRO A 227 -25.43 8.69 0.20
N VAL A 228 -26.06 7.59 -0.21
CA VAL A 228 -27.25 7.04 0.46
C VAL A 228 -26.88 5.76 1.18
N TRP A 229 -27.03 5.81 2.51
CA TRP A 229 -26.71 4.70 3.41
C TRP A 229 -27.99 4.02 3.84
N HIS A 230 -27.98 2.69 3.86
CA HIS A 230 -29.09 1.88 4.30
C HIS A 230 -28.72 1.14 5.59
N PRO A 231 -29.68 0.86 6.48
CA PRO A 231 -29.45 -0.07 7.57
C PRO A 231 -28.99 -1.42 7.00
N TRP A 232 -27.77 -1.83 7.32
CA TRP A 232 -27.20 -3.06 6.81
C TRP A 232 -26.24 -3.66 7.83
N LEU A 233 -26.55 -4.88 8.28
CA LEU A 233 -25.66 -5.65 9.12
C LEU A 233 -24.74 -6.49 8.22
N GLY A 234 -23.65 -5.88 7.75
CA GLY A 234 -22.71 -6.56 6.87
C GLY A 234 -21.75 -7.50 7.59
N THR A 235 -21.04 -8.34 6.82
CA THR A 235 -20.10 -9.35 7.34
C THR A 235 -18.68 -8.83 7.51
N GLY A 236 -18.38 -7.58 7.14
CA GLY A 236 -17.03 -7.03 7.12
C GLY A 236 -16.37 -6.83 8.49
N LEU A 237 -17.14 -6.75 9.57
CA LEU A 237 -16.57 -6.76 10.92
C LEU A 237 -16.13 -8.17 11.34
N GLY A 238 -16.63 -9.22 10.67
CA GLY A 238 -16.26 -10.64 10.78
C GLY A 238 -16.39 -11.30 12.15
N TRP A 239 -16.49 -10.51 13.21
CA TRP A 239 -16.39 -10.89 14.61
C TRP A 239 -17.37 -9.98 15.38
N GLY A 240 -18.16 -10.61 16.25
CA GLY A 240 -19.25 -9.94 16.98
C GLY A 240 -18.74 -9.03 18.09
N GLN A 241 -19.55 -8.89 19.15
CA GLN A 241 -19.08 -8.26 20.38
C GLN A 241 -18.05 -9.21 21.02
N GLU A 242 -16.82 -8.76 21.21
CA GLU A 242 -15.75 -9.61 21.74
C GLU A 242 -15.16 -9.07 23.02
N ARG A 243 -14.70 -9.99 23.88
CA ARG A 243 -13.94 -9.66 25.09
C ARG A 243 -12.64 -10.46 25.10
N SER A 244 -11.52 -9.76 25.21
CA SER A 244 -10.20 -10.34 25.46
C SER A 244 -9.61 -9.74 26.73
N GLY A 245 -9.51 -10.54 27.79
CA GLY A 245 -9.07 -10.08 29.11
C GLY A 245 -10.00 -8.99 29.66
N ALA A 246 -9.45 -7.79 29.92
CA ALA A 246 -10.21 -6.60 30.34
C ALA A 246 -10.68 -5.73 29.16
N MET A 247 -10.29 -6.04 27.92
CA MET A 247 -10.70 -5.30 26.73
C MET A 247 -12.03 -5.86 26.19
N MET A 248 -13.04 -5.02 26.06
CA MET A 248 -14.28 -5.32 25.35
C MET A 248 -14.34 -4.48 24.07
N ARG A 249 -14.67 -5.11 22.95
CA ARG A 249 -14.82 -4.47 21.64
C ARG A 249 -16.26 -4.64 21.19
N PHE A 250 -16.93 -3.51 20.97
CA PHE A 250 -18.30 -3.50 20.49
C PHE A 250 -18.37 -3.16 19.01
N ASN A 251 -18.71 -4.14 18.18
CA ASN A 251 -18.83 -4.01 16.74
C ASN A 251 -20.31 -3.92 16.36
N THR A 252 -20.89 -2.72 16.38
CA THR A 252 -22.29 -2.47 16.00
C THR A 252 -22.36 -1.76 14.64
N PRO A 253 -22.47 -2.48 13.50
CA PRO A 253 -22.69 -1.82 12.23
C PRO A 253 -24.13 -1.28 12.19
N GLY A 254 -24.27 0.04 12.09
CA GLY A 254 -25.58 0.69 11.99
C GLY A 254 -26.05 0.92 10.56
N TRP A 255 -25.12 1.08 9.61
CA TRP A 255 -25.37 1.62 8.28
C TRP A 255 -24.35 1.08 7.25
N GLY A 256 -24.69 1.06 5.96
CA GLY A 256 -23.80 0.66 4.89
C GLY A 256 -24.29 1.08 3.50
N THR A 257 -23.46 0.85 2.49
CA THR A 257 -23.69 1.21 1.09
C THR A 257 -24.39 0.06 0.35
N PRO A 258 -25.34 0.29 -0.59
CA PRO A 258 -25.98 -0.81 -1.31
C PRO A 258 -25.02 -1.49 -2.29
N GLY A 259 -24.80 -2.79 -2.07
CA GLY A 259 -23.92 -3.72 -2.79
C GLY A 259 -23.76 -5.00 -1.94
N PRO A 260 -23.30 -6.14 -2.48
CA PRO A 260 -23.42 -7.43 -1.77
C PRO A 260 -22.72 -7.56 -0.41
N THR A 261 -21.87 -6.61 0.03
CA THR A 261 -20.90 -6.91 1.10
C THR A 261 -20.37 -5.74 1.95
N THR A 262 -20.77 -4.47 1.81
CA THR A 262 -20.04 -3.35 2.46
C THR A 262 -20.82 -2.68 3.62
N PRO A 263 -20.60 -3.09 4.89
CA PRO A 263 -20.98 -2.28 6.05
C PRO A 263 -20.07 -1.06 6.26
N ALA A 264 -20.64 0.04 6.73
CA ALA A 264 -19.92 1.17 7.30
C ALA A 264 -19.83 1.03 8.82
N SER A 265 -18.66 1.30 9.40
CA SER A 265 -18.46 1.30 10.84
C SER A 265 -17.80 2.60 11.31
N ALA A 266 -18.42 3.27 12.27
CA ALA A 266 -17.79 4.36 13.02
C ALA A 266 -17.20 3.78 14.31
N THR A 267 -15.89 3.92 14.51
CA THR A 267 -15.26 3.52 15.78
C THR A 267 -15.36 4.69 16.76
N CYS A 268 -16.19 4.56 17.80
CA CYS A 268 -16.21 5.49 18.91
C CYS A 268 -15.43 4.87 20.08
N GLY A 269 -14.19 5.29 20.29
CA GLY A 269 -13.39 4.87 21.44
C GLY A 269 -13.84 5.60 22.70
N ALA A 270 -14.59 4.95 23.57
CA ALA A 270 -14.80 5.43 24.94
C ALA A 270 -13.68 4.88 25.82
N THR A 271 -12.66 5.70 26.09
CA THR A 271 -11.72 5.44 27.18
C THR A 271 -12.41 5.82 28.48
N THR A 272 -12.94 4.86 29.23
CA THR A 272 -13.22 5.08 30.65
C THR A 272 -11.90 5.02 31.40
N ALA A 273 -11.40 6.19 31.82
CA ALA A 273 -10.40 6.27 32.86
C ALA A 273 -10.98 5.69 34.15
N ALA A 274 -10.18 4.89 34.85
CA ALA A 274 -10.46 4.40 36.19
C ALA A 274 -10.47 5.56 37.20
#